data_AF-A0A4Q9MTJ5-F1
#
_entry.id   AF-A0A4Q9MTJ5-F1
#
_cell.length_a   1.000
_cell.length_b   1.000
_cell.length_c   1.000
_cell.angle_alpha   90.00
_cell.angle_beta   90.00
_cell.angle_gamma   90.00
#
_symmetry.space_group_name_H-M   'P 1'
#
loop_
_entity.id
_entity.type
_entity.pdbx_description
1 polymer ?
#
loop_
_entity_poly.entity_id
_entity_poly.type
_entity_poly.pdbx_seq_one_letter_code
_entity_poly.pdbx_strand_id
1 'polypeptide(L)'
;MESLLRWSIANSTPQDANQPPPRPRTDLDPGIIDAILGKPDAELMKEALAVAVDEKRDEDERIQALDDFEMLVEQIDNANNLEKLKMWEPLHSLLTSPNSSEAIQMQTLWILGTAVQNNPAAQNSYLALSPLRALLSFLSPTVRSGKTRSKAVYALSGLLKHNAKAVAQMSDANGWDVLRDALSDSDITVRRKVAFLLSTLLIPAEPPAASSNAQQQPANVQQPSQIPTSESGVAAAASQPAPQPQPQPQSQSQSVTLHPTESSSTTQPNTEISSTPPPPQAVHPNSHASMVADPSSYATSPRTAAALEQNGTVSTLVSALASPVPHGPDGEAEGDADFEEKVLRTLHTYTVGCQRPLEGQDKEALGRWLDEQSRRAGGAEKAAERWGFTGEEVRELREATA
;
A
#
# COMPACT_ATOMS: atom_id res chain seq x y z
N MET A 1 18.61 35.63 4.43
CA MET A 1 18.34 36.35 3.16
C MET A 1 19.60 37.03 2.61
N GLU A 2 20.44 37.67 3.43
CA GLU A 2 21.70 38.32 2.98
C GLU A 2 22.76 37.37 2.42
N SER A 3 22.80 36.10 2.87
CA SER A 3 23.75 35.09 2.39
C SER A 3 23.50 34.69 0.93
N LEU A 4 22.22 34.61 0.52
CA LEU A 4 21.82 34.34 -0.86
C LEU A 4 22.11 35.53 -1.78
N LEU A 5 21.90 36.76 -1.29
CA LEU A 5 22.24 37.98 -2.01
C LEU A 5 23.75 38.15 -2.20
N ARG A 6 24.57 37.84 -1.19
CA ARG A 6 26.03 37.86 -1.33
C ARG A 6 26.52 36.80 -2.30
N TRP A 7 25.95 35.59 -2.24
CA TRP A 7 26.30 34.53 -3.17
C TRP A 7 25.88 34.89 -4.61
N SER A 8 24.71 35.50 -4.81
CA SER A 8 24.26 35.92 -6.13
C SER A 8 25.13 37.04 -6.71
N ILE A 9 25.56 38.00 -5.89
CA ILE A 9 26.45 39.09 -6.31
C ILE A 9 27.86 38.59 -6.62
N ALA A 10 28.38 37.63 -5.83
CA ALA A 10 29.71 37.06 -6.04
C ALA A 10 29.79 36.14 -7.27
N ASN A 11 28.67 35.53 -7.67
CA ASN A 11 28.60 34.63 -8.83
C ASN A 11 27.91 35.25 -10.06
N SER A 12 27.45 36.50 -9.96
CA SER A 12 27.01 37.28 -11.13
C SER A 12 28.21 37.90 -11.81
N THR A 13 28.40 37.58 -13.09
CA THR A 13 29.40 38.25 -13.94
C THR A 13 29.02 39.73 -14.11
N PRO A 14 29.97 40.68 -13.98
CA PRO A 14 29.71 42.08 -14.28
C PRO A 14 29.16 42.18 -15.70
N GLN A 15 28.02 42.84 -15.86
CA GLN A 15 27.38 43.00 -17.15
C GLN A 15 28.22 43.98 -17.97
N ASP A 16 29.17 43.44 -18.72
CA ASP A 16 29.93 44.20 -19.71
C ASP A 16 28.93 44.80 -20.68
N ALA A 17 28.97 46.12 -20.89
CA ALA A 17 28.05 46.86 -21.75
C ALA A 17 28.15 46.48 -23.24
N ASN A 18 28.96 45.45 -23.56
CA ASN A 18 29.19 44.91 -24.88
C ASN A 18 28.84 43.41 -25.00
N GLN A 19 28.14 42.83 -24.01
CA GLN A 19 27.63 41.47 -24.16
C GLN A 19 26.44 41.46 -25.14
N PRO A 20 26.44 40.59 -26.17
CA PRO A 20 25.27 40.40 -27.02
C PRO A 20 24.08 39.95 -26.14
N PRO A 21 22.84 40.31 -26.51
CA PRO A 21 21.65 39.96 -25.72
C PRO A 21 21.64 38.46 -25.41
N PRO A 22 21.10 38.03 -24.25
CA PRO A 22 21.04 36.62 -23.89
C PRO A 22 20.45 35.86 -25.05
N ARG A 23 21.26 34.98 -25.65
CA ARG A 23 20.81 34.17 -26.78
C ARG A 23 19.58 33.40 -26.30
N PRO A 24 18.47 33.37 -27.06
CA PRO A 24 17.37 32.46 -26.77
C PRO A 24 17.98 31.08 -26.53
N ARG A 25 17.63 30.42 -25.43
CA ARG A 25 18.07 29.04 -25.20
C ARG A 25 17.74 28.27 -26.46
N THR A 26 18.75 27.75 -27.15
CA THR A 26 18.54 26.77 -28.20
C THR A 26 17.78 25.63 -27.55
N ASP A 27 16.56 25.40 -27.99
CA ASP A 27 15.75 24.28 -27.53
C ASP A 27 16.62 23.03 -27.57
N LEU A 28 16.76 22.38 -26.42
CA LEU A 28 17.55 21.16 -26.29
C LEU A 28 16.99 20.15 -27.29
N ASP A 29 17.86 19.56 -28.10
CA ASP A 29 17.47 18.55 -29.10
C ASP A 29 16.70 17.43 -28.37
N PRO A 30 15.43 17.16 -28.74
CA PRO A 30 14.64 16.09 -28.13
C PRO A 30 15.37 14.74 -28.11
N GLY A 31 16.20 14.45 -29.12
CA GLY A 31 16.99 13.22 -29.15
C GLY A 31 18.08 13.15 -28.07
N ILE A 32 18.62 14.29 -27.63
CA ILE A 32 19.58 14.36 -26.52
C ILE A 32 18.85 14.27 -25.18
N ILE A 33 17.66 14.86 -25.07
CA ILE A 33 16.81 14.76 -23.87
C ILE A 33 16.41 13.30 -23.65
N ASP A 34 15.92 12.61 -24.68
CA ASP A 34 15.51 11.20 -24.60
C ASP A 34 16.71 10.27 -24.32
N ALA A 35 17.89 10.57 -24.87
CA ALA A 35 19.11 9.82 -24.58
C ALA A 35 19.59 9.97 -23.12
N ILE A 36 19.30 11.10 -22.48
CA ILE A 36 19.68 11.38 -21.09
C ILE A 36 18.61 10.93 -20.10
N LEU A 37 17.33 11.15 -20.40
CA LEU A 37 16.20 10.87 -19.50
C LEU A 37 15.61 9.47 -19.70
N GLY A 38 15.95 8.79 -20.81
CA GLY A 38 15.34 7.53 -21.18
C GLY A 38 13.93 7.71 -21.77
N LYS A 39 13.28 6.59 -22.07
CA LYS A 39 11.88 6.59 -22.51
C LYS A 39 10.97 7.01 -21.34
N PRO A 40 9.89 7.77 -21.60
CA PRO A 40 8.89 8.05 -20.58
C PRO A 40 8.24 6.75 -20.05
N ASP A 41 8.00 6.69 -18.74
CA ASP A 41 7.35 5.54 -18.09
C ASP A 41 6.02 5.15 -18.73
N ALA A 42 5.25 6.13 -19.22
CA ALA A 42 4.00 5.87 -19.92
C ALA A 42 4.19 5.04 -21.21
N GLU A 43 5.29 5.22 -21.93
CA GLU A 43 5.62 4.41 -23.12
C GLU A 43 6.16 3.04 -22.71
N LEU A 44 7.00 2.99 -21.67
CA LEU A 44 7.50 1.71 -21.12
C LEU A 44 6.35 0.82 -20.62
N MET A 45 5.37 1.38 -19.90
CA MET A 45 4.16 0.66 -19.47
C MET A 45 3.35 0.13 -20.67
N LYS A 46 3.23 0.90 -21.75
CA LYS A 46 2.53 0.45 -22.97
C LYS A 46 3.27 -0.70 -23.65
N GLU A 47 4.59 -0.59 -23.79
CA GLU A 47 5.43 -1.62 -24.40
C GLU A 47 5.35 -2.93 -23.58
N ALA A 48 5.51 -2.84 -22.26
CA ALA A 48 5.41 -3.97 -21.35
C ALA A 48 4.02 -4.64 -21.40
N LEU A 49 2.93 -3.86 -21.32
CA LEU A 49 1.58 -4.41 -21.38
C LEU A 49 1.28 -5.05 -22.74
N ALA A 50 1.76 -4.46 -23.83
CA ALA A 50 1.59 -5.03 -25.17
C ALA A 50 2.26 -6.40 -25.31
N VAL A 51 3.45 -6.59 -24.72
CA VAL A 51 4.10 -7.90 -24.65
C VAL A 51 3.30 -8.86 -23.77
N ALA A 52 2.87 -8.43 -22.58
CA ALA A 52 2.15 -9.27 -21.62
C ALA A 52 0.83 -9.85 -22.16
N VAL A 53 0.09 -9.07 -22.95
CA VAL A 53 -1.21 -9.50 -23.52
C VAL A 53 -1.09 -10.29 -24.82
N ASP A 54 0.08 -10.31 -25.46
CA ASP A 54 0.28 -11.03 -26.72
C ASP A 54 0.53 -12.53 -26.45
N GLU A 55 -0.52 -13.34 -26.60
CA GLU A 55 -0.46 -14.79 -26.42
C GLU A 55 0.46 -15.51 -27.42
N LYS A 56 1.01 -14.82 -28.43
CA LYS A 56 2.01 -15.38 -29.35
C LYS A 56 3.44 -15.27 -28.81
N ARG A 57 3.65 -14.46 -27.77
CA ARG A 57 4.94 -14.33 -27.09
C ARG A 57 5.17 -15.52 -26.18
N ASP A 58 6.44 -15.79 -25.92
CA ASP A 58 6.83 -16.79 -24.95
C ASP A 58 6.31 -16.42 -23.55
N GLU A 59 5.96 -17.42 -22.74
CA GLU A 59 5.39 -17.18 -21.42
C GLU A 59 6.37 -16.44 -20.50
N ASP A 60 7.67 -16.77 -20.55
CA ASP A 60 8.68 -16.11 -19.72
C ASP A 60 8.86 -14.65 -20.16
N GLU A 61 8.78 -14.35 -21.45
CA GLU A 61 8.80 -12.97 -21.97
C GLU A 61 7.60 -12.17 -21.44
N ARG A 62 6.41 -12.78 -21.42
CA ARG A 62 5.18 -12.14 -20.92
C ARG A 62 5.25 -11.89 -19.41
N ILE A 63 5.79 -12.83 -18.65
CA ILE A 63 5.97 -12.70 -17.20
C ILE A 63 7.01 -11.61 -16.91
N GLN A 64 8.14 -11.57 -17.61
CA GLN A 64 9.14 -10.53 -17.44
C GLN A 64 8.57 -9.14 -17.75
N ALA A 65 7.77 -9.02 -18.83
CA ALA A 65 7.12 -7.76 -19.14
C ALA A 65 6.15 -7.30 -18.03
N LEU A 66 5.43 -8.23 -17.39
CA LEU A 66 4.59 -7.92 -16.24
C LEU A 66 5.39 -7.55 -14.99
N ASP A 67 6.59 -8.09 -14.80
CA ASP A 67 7.52 -7.69 -13.75
C ASP A 67 8.06 -6.26 -13.97
N ASP A 68 8.48 -5.96 -15.21
CA ASP A 68 8.89 -4.62 -15.61
C ASP A 68 7.76 -3.59 -15.43
N PHE A 69 6.53 -3.98 -15.76
CA PHE A 69 5.35 -3.15 -15.53
C PHE A 69 5.09 -2.90 -14.04
N GLU A 70 5.26 -3.91 -13.20
CA GLU A 70 5.05 -3.80 -11.75
C GLU A 70 6.00 -2.78 -11.13
N MET A 71 7.29 -2.81 -11.49
CA MET A 71 8.27 -1.82 -11.03
C MET A 71 7.87 -0.38 -11.38
N LEU A 72 7.33 -0.16 -12.58
CA LEU A 72 6.88 1.17 -13.01
C LEU A 72 5.66 1.65 -12.22
N VAL A 73 4.74 0.74 -11.88
CA VAL A 73 3.49 1.05 -11.19
C VAL A 73 3.65 1.32 -9.69
N GLU A 74 4.84 1.02 -9.12
CA GLU A 74 5.22 1.45 -7.76
C GLU A 74 5.17 2.98 -7.63
N GLN A 75 5.41 3.72 -8.72
CA GLN A 75 5.23 5.16 -8.75
C GLN A 75 3.74 5.52 -8.81
N ILE A 76 3.26 6.24 -7.79
CA ILE A 76 1.85 6.61 -7.63
C ILE A 76 1.32 7.36 -8.87
N ASP A 77 2.14 8.20 -9.51
CA ASP A 77 1.75 8.92 -10.73
C ASP A 77 1.54 7.98 -11.93
N ASN A 78 2.35 6.93 -12.06
CA ASN A 78 2.18 5.90 -13.09
C ASN A 78 0.92 5.09 -12.84
N ALA A 79 0.68 4.67 -11.59
CA ALA A 79 -0.57 4.00 -11.19
C ALA A 79 -1.81 4.85 -11.52
N ASN A 80 -1.76 6.16 -11.29
CA ASN A 80 -2.84 7.08 -11.63
C ASN A 80 -3.04 7.26 -13.14
N ASN A 81 -2.01 7.00 -13.96
CA ASN A 81 -2.11 7.09 -15.40
C ASN A 81 -2.75 5.86 -16.06
N LEU A 82 -2.88 4.73 -15.35
CA LEU A 82 -3.50 3.50 -15.88
C LEU A 82 -4.89 3.74 -16.49
N GLU A 83 -5.70 4.62 -15.86
CA GLU A 83 -7.03 4.98 -16.37
C GLU A 83 -6.96 5.75 -17.69
N LYS A 84 -6.05 6.74 -17.76
CA LYS A 84 -5.87 7.59 -18.94
C LYS A 84 -5.30 6.78 -20.10
N LEU A 85 -4.43 5.83 -19.80
CA LEU A 85 -3.78 4.94 -20.75
C LEU A 85 -4.60 3.69 -21.09
N LYS A 86 -5.80 3.52 -20.50
CA LYS A 86 -6.71 2.38 -20.75
C LYS A 86 -6.08 1.01 -20.49
N MET A 87 -5.36 0.93 -19.37
CA MET A 87 -4.59 -0.27 -18.99
C MET A 87 -5.32 -1.15 -17.97
N TRP A 88 -6.35 -0.66 -17.28
CA TRP A 88 -7.11 -1.45 -16.31
C TRP A 88 -7.83 -2.64 -16.94
N GLU A 89 -8.48 -2.45 -18.08
CA GLU A 89 -9.24 -3.50 -18.75
C GLU A 89 -8.34 -4.64 -19.27
N PRO A 90 -7.21 -4.37 -19.96
CA PRO A 90 -6.25 -5.42 -20.32
C PRO A 90 -5.66 -6.15 -19.11
N LEU A 91 -5.26 -5.42 -18.05
CA LEU A 91 -4.75 -6.03 -16.82
C LEU A 91 -5.82 -6.92 -16.15
N HIS A 92 -7.06 -6.44 -16.06
CA HIS A 92 -8.15 -7.24 -15.50
C HIS A 92 -8.44 -8.48 -16.37
N SER A 93 -8.37 -8.34 -17.69
CA SER A 93 -8.54 -9.46 -18.62
C SER A 93 -7.48 -10.55 -18.43
N LEU A 94 -6.25 -10.19 -18.06
CA LEU A 94 -5.21 -11.18 -17.73
C LEU A 94 -5.56 -12.00 -16.48
N LEU A 95 -6.39 -11.50 -15.56
CA LEU A 95 -6.89 -12.30 -14.44
C LEU A 95 -7.99 -13.26 -14.85
N THR A 96 -8.93 -12.81 -15.68
CA THR A 96 -10.18 -13.55 -15.96
C THR A 96 -10.11 -14.43 -17.20
N SER A 97 -9.12 -14.23 -18.06
CA SER A 97 -8.96 -15.02 -19.28
C SER A 97 -8.64 -16.48 -18.96
N PRO A 98 -9.32 -17.45 -19.61
CA PRO A 98 -8.99 -18.87 -19.46
C PRO A 98 -7.62 -19.24 -20.06
N ASN A 99 -7.05 -18.37 -20.90
CA ASN A 99 -5.75 -18.58 -21.53
C ASN A 99 -4.58 -18.09 -20.66
N SER A 100 -4.86 -17.36 -19.57
CA SER A 100 -3.83 -16.91 -18.65
C SER A 100 -3.38 -18.07 -17.75
N SER A 101 -2.07 -18.26 -17.66
CA SER A 101 -1.50 -19.20 -16.70
C SER A 101 -1.55 -18.64 -15.26
N GLU A 102 -1.36 -19.53 -14.29
CA GLU A 102 -1.31 -19.17 -12.87
C GLU A 102 -0.17 -18.16 -12.57
N ALA A 103 0.95 -18.22 -13.32
CA ALA A 103 2.07 -17.29 -13.18
C ALA A 103 1.71 -15.89 -13.66
N ILE A 104 1.08 -15.78 -14.84
CA ILE A 104 0.58 -14.50 -15.38
C ILE A 104 -0.47 -13.89 -14.46
N GLN A 105 -1.41 -14.70 -13.96
CA GLN A 105 -2.42 -14.25 -13.00
C GLN A 105 -1.79 -13.76 -11.70
N MET A 106 -0.81 -14.49 -11.15
CA MET A 106 -0.10 -14.09 -9.94
C MET A 106 0.63 -12.75 -10.12
N GLN A 107 1.35 -12.55 -11.24
CA GLN A 107 2.03 -11.29 -11.51
C GLN A 107 1.05 -10.14 -11.73
N THR A 108 -0.07 -10.41 -12.41
CA THR A 108 -1.15 -9.43 -12.59
C THR A 108 -1.77 -9.01 -11.25
N LEU A 109 -2.02 -9.96 -10.34
CA LEU A 109 -2.49 -9.65 -8.97
C LEU A 109 -1.49 -8.77 -8.22
N TRP A 110 -0.19 -8.96 -8.45
CA TRP A 110 0.84 -8.12 -7.87
C TRP A 110 0.74 -6.67 -8.38
N ILE A 111 0.76 -6.47 -9.70
CA ILE A 111 0.58 -5.15 -10.34
C ILE A 111 -0.66 -4.43 -9.79
N LEU A 112 -1.80 -5.12 -9.78
CA LEU A 112 -3.06 -4.54 -9.34
C LEU A 112 -3.00 -4.13 -7.86
N GLY A 113 -2.41 -4.98 -7.01
CA GLY A 113 -2.25 -4.67 -5.60
C GLY A 113 -1.32 -3.49 -5.35
N THR A 114 -0.21 -3.40 -6.08
CA THR A 114 0.75 -2.28 -6.01
C THR A 114 0.08 -0.98 -6.45
N ALA A 115 -0.61 -0.99 -7.59
CA ALA A 115 -1.24 0.20 -8.16
C ALA A 115 -2.31 0.82 -7.23
N VAL A 116 -3.10 -0.01 -6.54
CA VAL A 116 -4.20 0.47 -5.69
C VAL A 116 -3.81 0.69 -4.23
N GLN A 117 -2.60 0.27 -3.82
CA GLN A 117 -2.18 0.38 -2.43
C GLN A 117 -2.07 1.84 -1.99
N ASN A 118 -2.86 2.21 -0.97
CA ASN A 118 -2.90 3.58 -0.42
C ASN A 118 -3.12 4.66 -1.51
N ASN A 119 -3.84 4.31 -2.58
CA ASN A 119 -4.05 5.19 -3.73
C ASN A 119 -5.55 5.30 -4.08
N PRO A 120 -6.29 6.24 -3.45
CA PRO A 120 -7.73 6.40 -3.68
C PRO A 120 -8.13 6.60 -5.15
N ALA A 121 -7.33 7.30 -5.95
CA ALA A 121 -7.60 7.47 -7.38
C ALA A 121 -7.56 6.13 -8.13
N ALA A 122 -6.47 5.37 -8.00
CA ALA A 122 -6.35 4.06 -8.63
C ALA A 122 -7.37 3.05 -8.08
N GLN A 123 -7.63 3.04 -6.77
CA GLN A 123 -8.65 2.21 -6.15
C GLN A 123 -10.02 2.46 -6.79
N ASN A 124 -10.46 3.72 -6.90
CA ASN A 124 -11.76 4.06 -7.47
C ASN A 124 -11.85 3.71 -8.96
N SER A 125 -10.75 3.93 -9.70
CA SER A 125 -10.65 3.61 -11.11
C SER A 125 -10.79 2.11 -11.35
N TYR A 126 -10.03 1.29 -10.61
CA TYR A 126 -10.10 -0.16 -10.73
C TYR A 126 -11.43 -0.73 -10.23
N LEU A 127 -11.99 -0.18 -9.14
CA LEU A 127 -13.28 -0.60 -8.60
C LEU A 127 -14.43 -0.41 -9.62
N ALA A 128 -14.31 0.53 -10.56
CA ALA A 128 -15.31 0.73 -11.62
C ALA A 128 -15.49 -0.50 -12.53
N LEU A 129 -14.49 -1.40 -12.59
CA LEU A 129 -14.55 -2.66 -13.32
C LEU A 129 -15.25 -3.79 -12.53
N SER A 130 -15.74 -3.50 -11.31
CA SER A 130 -16.33 -4.49 -10.38
C SER A 130 -15.41 -5.71 -10.10
N PRO A 131 -14.13 -5.49 -9.74
CA PRO A 131 -13.12 -6.55 -9.73
C PRO A 131 -13.25 -7.54 -8.56
N LEU A 132 -14.06 -7.22 -7.54
CA LEU A 132 -14.08 -7.96 -6.27
C LEU A 132 -14.35 -9.46 -6.47
N ARG A 133 -15.36 -9.83 -7.28
CA ARG A 133 -15.68 -11.25 -7.50
C ARG A 133 -14.52 -12.01 -8.15
N ALA A 134 -13.82 -11.37 -9.10
CA ALA A 134 -12.64 -11.95 -9.73
C ALA A 134 -11.51 -12.12 -8.71
N LEU A 135 -11.17 -11.08 -7.96
CA LEU A 135 -10.12 -11.14 -6.92
C LEU A 135 -10.42 -12.19 -5.84
N LEU A 136 -11.67 -12.24 -5.35
CA LEU A 136 -12.10 -13.19 -4.33
C LEU A 136 -12.04 -14.64 -4.83
N SER A 137 -12.29 -14.88 -6.12
CA SER A 137 -12.21 -16.24 -6.70
C SER A 137 -10.82 -16.86 -6.56
N PHE A 138 -9.76 -16.05 -6.49
CA PHE A 138 -8.40 -16.54 -6.27
C PHE A 138 -8.14 -17.05 -4.85
N LEU A 139 -9.03 -16.80 -3.88
CA LEU A 139 -8.94 -17.39 -2.54
C LEU A 139 -9.58 -18.79 -2.45
N SER A 140 -10.21 -19.26 -3.54
CA SER A 140 -10.75 -20.62 -3.60
C SER A 140 -9.64 -21.66 -3.36
N PRO A 141 -9.92 -22.75 -2.60
CA PRO A 141 -9.01 -23.88 -2.46
C PRO A 141 -8.62 -24.55 -3.79
N THR A 142 -9.36 -24.28 -4.88
CA THR A 142 -9.02 -24.76 -6.23
C THR A 142 -7.77 -24.10 -6.81
N VAL A 143 -7.41 -22.89 -6.36
CA VAL A 143 -6.13 -22.25 -6.70
C VAL A 143 -5.06 -22.91 -5.84
N ARG A 144 -4.11 -23.61 -6.45
CA ARG A 144 -3.16 -24.45 -5.70
C ARG A 144 -2.03 -23.65 -5.06
N SER A 145 -1.51 -22.64 -5.75
CA SER A 145 -0.41 -21.82 -5.22
C SER A 145 -0.85 -20.90 -4.09
N GLY A 146 -0.36 -21.17 -2.87
CA GLY A 146 -0.52 -20.27 -1.74
C GLY A 146 0.09 -18.89 -1.98
N LYS A 147 1.09 -18.77 -2.87
CA LYS A 147 1.65 -17.48 -3.32
C LYS A 147 0.63 -16.69 -4.14
N THR A 148 -0.08 -17.32 -5.06
CA THR A 148 -1.14 -16.68 -5.86
C THR A 148 -2.28 -16.23 -4.97
N ARG A 149 -2.75 -17.08 -4.05
CA ARG A 149 -3.76 -16.71 -3.06
C ARG A 149 -3.29 -15.54 -2.18
N SER A 150 -2.03 -15.55 -1.74
CA SER A 150 -1.43 -14.45 -0.98
C SER A 150 -1.38 -13.13 -1.76
N LYS A 151 -1.11 -13.16 -3.08
CA LYS A 151 -1.15 -11.98 -3.95
C LYS A 151 -2.60 -11.49 -4.16
N ALA A 152 -3.58 -12.39 -4.18
CA ALA A 152 -4.99 -12.00 -4.18
C ALA A 152 -5.38 -11.26 -2.90
N VAL A 153 -4.98 -11.77 -1.72
CA VAL A 153 -5.19 -11.04 -0.45
C VAL A 153 -4.46 -9.69 -0.46
N TYR A 154 -3.27 -9.60 -1.06
CA TYR A 154 -2.54 -8.34 -1.21
C TYR A 154 -3.32 -7.32 -2.05
N ALA A 155 -3.84 -7.72 -3.21
CA ALA A 155 -4.67 -6.88 -4.06
C ALA A 155 -5.98 -6.44 -3.38
N LEU A 156 -6.68 -7.37 -2.73
CA LEU A 156 -7.87 -7.08 -1.92
C LEU A 156 -7.55 -6.10 -0.78
N SER A 157 -6.42 -6.30 -0.10
CA SER A 157 -5.96 -5.42 0.97
C SER A 157 -5.71 -4.00 0.46
N GLY A 158 -5.02 -3.85 -0.67
CA GLY A 158 -4.83 -2.54 -1.29
C GLY A 158 -6.14 -1.88 -1.69
N LEU A 159 -7.10 -2.64 -2.22
CA LEU A 159 -8.37 -2.12 -2.73
C LEU A 159 -9.36 -1.72 -1.62
N LEU A 160 -9.41 -2.48 -0.51
CA LEU A 160 -10.40 -2.33 0.55
C LEU A 160 -9.99 -1.32 1.63
N LYS A 161 -8.70 -1.20 1.91
CA LYS A 161 -8.20 -0.30 2.96
C LYS A 161 -8.49 1.16 2.60
N HIS A 162 -9.03 1.89 3.56
CA HIS A 162 -9.42 3.30 3.41
C HIS A 162 -10.40 3.54 2.25
N ASN A 163 -11.20 2.54 1.87
CA ASN A 163 -12.17 2.63 0.79
C ASN A 163 -13.54 2.06 1.20
N ALA A 164 -14.39 2.93 1.75
CA ALA A 164 -15.71 2.54 2.23
C ALA A 164 -16.62 2.03 1.09
N LYS A 165 -16.43 2.51 -0.14
CA LYS A 165 -17.18 2.07 -1.32
C LYS A 165 -16.84 0.63 -1.70
N ALA A 166 -15.56 0.27 -1.71
CA ALA A 166 -15.12 -1.10 -1.98
C ALA A 166 -15.61 -2.06 -0.89
N VAL A 167 -15.49 -1.67 0.39
CA VAL A 167 -16.01 -2.45 1.52
C VAL A 167 -17.53 -2.65 1.43
N ALA A 168 -18.28 -1.64 0.98
CA ALA A 168 -19.73 -1.77 0.80
C ALA A 168 -20.11 -2.82 -0.27
N GLN A 169 -19.29 -3.01 -1.30
CA GLN A 169 -19.54 -4.00 -2.37
C GLN A 169 -19.14 -5.43 -1.99
N MET A 170 -18.47 -5.65 -0.85
CA MET A 170 -18.06 -6.99 -0.42
C MET A 170 -19.24 -7.93 -0.20
N SER A 171 -20.36 -7.43 0.33
CA SER A 171 -21.55 -8.25 0.55
C SER A 171 -22.15 -8.78 -0.76
N ASP A 172 -22.23 -7.95 -1.80
CA ASP A 172 -22.74 -8.35 -3.13
C ASP A 172 -21.84 -9.38 -3.84
N ALA A 173 -20.57 -9.47 -3.41
CA ALA A 173 -19.60 -10.42 -3.91
C ALA A 173 -19.43 -11.68 -3.02
N ASN A 174 -20.24 -11.84 -1.96
CA ASN A 174 -20.05 -12.83 -0.89
C ASN A 174 -18.62 -12.82 -0.30
N GLY A 175 -17.98 -11.65 -0.30
CA GLY A 175 -16.57 -11.53 0.02
C GLY A 175 -16.26 -11.80 1.49
N TRP A 176 -17.19 -11.54 2.39
CA TRP A 176 -17.00 -11.79 3.81
C TRP A 176 -16.96 -13.28 4.15
N ASP A 177 -17.80 -14.10 3.48
CA ASP A 177 -17.75 -15.55 3.59
C ASP A 177 -16.41 -16.08 3.08
N VAL A 178 -15.96 -15.59 1.91
CA VAL A 178 -14.67 -15.98 1.32
C VAL A 178 -13.51 -15.63 2.26
N LEU A 179 -13.49 -14.43 2.85
CA LEU A 179 -12.45 -14.04 3.81
C LEU A 179 -12.52 -14.87 5.10
N ARG A 180 -13.71 -15.18 5.61
CA ARG A 180 -13.87 -16.07 6.76
C ARG A 180 -13.27 -17.44 6.46
N ASP A 181 -13.63 -18.04 5.33
CA ASP A 181 -13.18 -19.39 4.98
C ASP A 181 -11.66 -19.43 4.76
N ALA A 182 -11.09 -18.34 4.23
CA ALA A 182 -9.64 -18.18 4.06
C ALA A 182 -8.84 -18.07 5.37
N LEU A 183 -9.49 -17.88 6.54
CA LEU A 183 -8.83 -18.02 7.85
C LEU A 183 -8.43 -19.48 8.14
N SER A 184 -8.94 -20.43 7.38
CA SER A 184 -8.59 -21.87 7.46
C SER A 184 -7.78 -22.36 6.25
N ASP A 185 -7.22 -21.45 5.45
CA ASP A 185 -6.44 -21.78 4.23
C ASP A 185 -5.30 -22.78 4.50
N SER A 186 -4.94 -23.66 3.58
CA SER A 186 -3.84 -24.62 3.81
C SER A 186 -2.47 -23.95 4.04
N ASP A 187 -2.29 -22.73 3.55
CA ASP A 187 -1.07 -21.93 3.69
C ASP A 187 -1.22 -20.88 4.81
N ILE A 188 -0.38 -20.98 5.83
CA ILE A 188 -0.40 -20.07 6.98
C ILE A 188 -0.14 -18.61 6.59
N THR A 189 0.61 -18.37 5.50
CA THR A 189 0.86 -17.03 4.98
C THR A 189 -0.42 -16.36 4.52
N VAL A 190 -1.34 -17.14 3.92
CA VAL A 190 -2.66 -16.64 3.49
C VAL A 190 -3.49 -16.30 4.73
N ARG A 191 -3.56 -17.21 5.71
CA ARG A 191 -4.29 -16.99 6.97
C ARG A 191 -3.84 -15.71 7.68
N ARG A 192 -2.51 -15.53 7.85
CA ARG A 192 -1.90 -14.31 8.43
C ARG A 192 -2.34 -13.06 7.68
N LYS A 193 -2.26 -13.06 6.34
CA LYS A 193 -2.65 -11.89 5.53
C LYS A 193 -4.14 -11.57 5.65
N VAL A 194 -5.00 -12.58 5.71
CA VAL A 194 -6.44 -12.42 5.88
C VAL A 194 -6.76 -11.85 7.26
N ALA A 195 -6.21 -12.42 8.34
CA ALA A 195 -6.40 -11.88 9.69
C ALA A 195 -5.90 -10.44 9.80
N PHE A 196 -4.75 -10.12 9.20
CA PHE A 196 -4.25 -8.74 9.15
C PHE A 196 -5.18 -7.80 8.36
N LEU A 197 -5.75 -8.26 7.25
CA LEU A 197 -6.72 -7.49 6.47
C LEU A 197 -7.96 -7.18 7.31
N LEU A 198 -8.57 -8.19 7.94
CA LEU A 198 -9.75 -8.01 8.79
C LEU A 198 -9.46 -7.04 9.95
N SER A 199 -8.33 -7.20 10.63
CA SER A 199 -7.86 -6.28 11.67
C SER A 199 -7.77 -4.85 11.15
N THR A 200 -7.10 -4.63 10.00
CA THR A 200 -6.94 -3.29 9.43
C THR A 200 -8.28 -2.65 9.07
N LEU A 201 -9.22 -3.42 8.52
CA LEU A 201 -10.52 -2.92 8.11
C LEU A 201 -11.42 -2.55 9.31
N LEU A 202 -11.13 -3.05 10.50
CA LEU A 202 -11.82 -2.73 11.77
C LEU A 202 -11.30 -1.48 12.45
N ILE A 203 -10.08 -1.01 12.13
CA ILE A 203 -9.50 0.18 12.77
C ILE A 203 -10.43 1.37 12.51
N PRO A 204 -11.00 2.00 13.56
CA PRO A 204 -11.86 3.16 13.40
C PRO A 204 -11.14 4.28 12.66
N ALA A 205 -11.80 4.87 11.66
CA ALA A 205 -11.33 6.09 11.03
C ALA A 205 -11.50 7.24 12.04
N GLU A 206 -10.43 7.66 12.70
CA GLU A 206 -10.49 8.88 13.50
C GLU A 206 -10.77 10.07 12.57
N PRO A 207 -11.80 10.90 12.85
CA PRO A 207 -11.88 12.20 12.21
C PRO A 207 -10.66 13.01 12.66
N PRO A 208 -9.99 13.77 11.77
CA PRO A 208 -8.87 14.61 12.14
C PRO A 208 -9.35 15.78 13.02
N ALA A 209 -9.53 15.54 14.31
CA ALA A 209 -9.86 16.55 15.30
C ALA A 209 -8.58 16.95 16.04
N ALA A 210 -8.08 18.14 15.69
CA ALA A 210 -7.25 19.02 16.48
C ALA A 210 -6.30 18.35 17.48
N SER A 211 -5.14 17.88 17.00
CA SER A 211 -3.95 17.81 17.83
C SER A 211 -3.60 19.24 18.28
N SER A 212 -4.14 19.65 19.43
CA SER A 212 -3.64 20.77 20.20
C SER A 212 -2.26 20.40 20.73
N ASN A 213 -1.25 20.52 19.85
CA ASN A 213 0.16 20.68 20.19
C ASN A 213 0.79 21.45 19.03
N ALA A 214 0.62 22.78 19.08
CA ALA A 214 1.43 23.70 18.29
C ALA A 214 2.86 23.68 18.85
N GLN A 215 3.64 22.66 18.48
CA GLN A 215 5.08 22.81 18.35
C GLN A 215 5.37 23.03 16.88
N GLN A 216 5.79 24.27 16.59
CA GLN A 216 6.24 24.72 15.29
C GLN A 216 7.25 23.72 14.72
N GLN A 217 6.88 23.05 13.64
CA GLN A 217 7.80 22.28 12.82
C GLN A 217 8.54 23.29 11.93
N PRO A 218 9.87 23.47 12.08
CA PRO A 218 10.63 24.15 11.05
C PRO A 218 10.69 23.25 9.82
N ALA A 219 10.35 23.83 8.68
CA ALA A 219 10.49 23.20 7.39
C ALA A 219 11.95 22.79 7.13
N ASN A 220 12.11 21.60 6.57
CA ASN A 220 13.23 21.17 5.72
C ASN A 220 14.59 20.89 6.41
N VAL A 221 14.86 19.62 6.74
CA VAL A 221 16.21 19.02 6.70
C VAL A 221 16.09 17.56 6.26
N GLN A 222 16.47 17.27 5.01
CA GLN A 222 16.85 15.93 4.57
C GLN A 222 18.13 15.51 5.32
N GLN A 223 18.07 14.43 6.09
CA GLN A 223 19.24 13.70 6.56
C GLN A 223 19.22 12.29 5.95
N PRO A 224 20.34 11.82 5.37
CA PRO A 224 20.43 10.49 4.76
C PRO A 224 20.48 9.40 5.84
N SER A 225 19.72 8.33 5.61
CA SER A 225 19.67 7.12 6.44
C SER A 225 21.05 6.49 6.56
N GLN A 226 21.55 6.41 7.80
CA GLN A 226 22.68 5.56 8.17
C GLN A 226 22.16 4.17 8.53
N ILE A 227 22.75 3.15 7.91
CA ILE A 227 22.55 1.73 8.22
C ILE A 227 23.47 1.39 9.41
N PRO A 228 22.99 0.77 10.50
CA PRO A 228 23.89 0.25 11.51
C PRO A 228 24.46 -1.10 11.05
N THR A 229 25.78 -1.13 10.83
CA THR A 229 26.58 -2.36 10.78
C THR A 229 26.70 -2.96 12.19
N SER A 230 26.53 -4.28 12.29
CA SER A 230 26.96 -5.05 13.45
C SER A 230 27.61 -6.34 12.94
N GLU A 231 28.94 -6.39 13.02
CA GLU A 231 29.73 -7.60 12.85
C GLU A 231 29.73 -8.42 14.15
N SER A 232 29.52 -9.74 14.06
CA SER A 232 30.33 -10.76 14.74
C SER A 232 29.96 -12.20 14.36
N GLY A 233 30.76 -12.76 13.44
CA GLY A 233 31.44 -14.06 13.53
C GLY A 233 30.66 -15.38 13.62
N VAL A 234 30.79 -16.24 12.60
CA VAL A 234 31.46 -17.57 12.70
C VAL A 234 31.82 -18.12 11.30
N ALA A 235 32.75 -19.09 11.28
CA ALA A 235 33.73 -19.39 10.24
C ALA A 235 33.37 -20.45 9.17
N ALA A 236 34.24 -20.48 8.13
CA ALA A 236 34.69 -21.61 7.29
C ALA A 236 33.81 -22.04 6.08
N ALA A 237 34.29 -22.38 4.87
CA ALA A 237 35.60 -22.39 4.21
C ALA A 237 35.43 -22.74 2.71
N ALA A 238 36.44 -22.35 1.89
CA ALA A 238 36.78 -22.79 0.50
C ALA A 238 35.97 -22.23 -0.70
N SER A 239 36.51 -21.87 -1.88
CA SER A 239 37.87 -21.63 -2.42
C SER A 239 37.75 -21.11 -3.89
N GLN A 240 38.58 -20.12 -4.27
CA GLN A 240 39.04 -19.69 -5.64
C GLN A 240 38.19 -18.64 -6.45
N PRO A 241 38.75 -17.93 -7.47
CA PRO A 241 39.27 -16.56 -7.30
C PRO A 241 38.69 -15.51 -8.31
N ALA A 242 39.05 -14.25 -8.06
CA ALA A 242 38.60 -13.00 -8.71
C ALA A 242 38.93 -12.81 -10.22
N PRO A 243 38.32 -11.79 -10.85
CA PRO A 243 39.12 -10.59 -11.17
C PRO A 243 38.45 -9.24 -10.78
N GLN A 244 39.28 -8.25 -10.45
CA GLN A 244 38.93 -6.85 -10.15
C GLN A 244 38.97 -5.94 -11.43
N PRO A 245 38.89 -4.58 -11.36
CA PRO A 245 37.65 -3.80 -11.44
C PRO A 245 37.73 -2.66 -12.49
N GLN A 246 36.64 -1.94 -12.82
CA GLN A 246 36.66 -0.53 -13.32
C GLN A 246 35.24 0.07 -13.46
N PRO A 247 35.07 1.42 -13.55
CA PRO A 247 34.28 2.21 -12.59
C PRO A 247 32.97 2.82 -13.15
N GLN A 248 32.03 3.10 -12.24
CA GLN A 248 30.79 3.84 -12.50
C GLN A 248 31.00 5.37 -12.48
N PRO A 249 30.37 6.15 -13.39
CA PRO A 249 30.18 7.58 -13.22
C PRO A 249 28.79 7.90 -12.60
N GLN A 250 28.81 8.76 -11.57
CA GLN A 250 27.63 9.35 -10.92
C GLN A 250 27.03 10.47 -11.79
N SER A 251 25.72 10.42 -12.06
CA SER A 251 24.97 11.53 -12.66
C SER A 251 23.97 12.08 -11.66
N GLN A 252 24.07 13.38 -11.35
CA GLN A 252 23.14 14.12 -10.50
C GLN A 252 22.21 14.94 -11.40
N SER A 253 20.90 14.66 -11.34
CA SER A 253 19.88 15.44 -12.05
C SER A 253 19.29 16.50 -11.12
N GLN A 254 19.34 17.78 -11.54
CA GLN A 254 18.61 18.89 -10.91
C GLN A 254 17.37 19.23 -11.72
N SER A 255 16.21 19.29 -11.07
CA SER A 255 14.95 19.75 -11.64
C SER A 255 14.87 21.28 -11.64
N VAL A 256 14.53 21.88 -12.79
CA VAL A 256 14.31 23.33 -12.94
C VAL A 256 12.86 23.56 -13.33
N THR A 257 12.09 24.20 -12.46
CA THR A 257 10.73 24.69 -12.75
C THR A 257 10.83 26.11 -13.33
N LEU A 258 10.34 26.32 -14.55
CA LEU A 258 10.29 27.62 -15.22
C LEU A 258 8.93 28.30 -14.98
N HIS A 259 8.94 29.53 -14.48
CA HIS A 259 7.79 30.44 -14.54
C HIS A 259 7.94 31.41 -15.73
N PRO A 260 6.83 31.84 -16.37
CA PRO A 260 6.86 32.82 -17.44
C PRO A 260 6.91 34.25 -16.87
N THR A 261 7.69 35.12 -17.52
CA THR A 261 7.75 36.56 -17.23
C THR A 261 7.22 37.32 -18.44
N GLU A 262 6.16 38.11 -18.26
CA GLU A 262 5.74 39.15 -19.22
C GLU A 262 6.17 40.55 -18.76
N SER A 263 6.28 41.43 -19.74
CA SER A 263 7.03 42.68 -19.74
C SER A 263 6.20 43.94 -19.45
N SER A 264 6.90 44.97 -18.93
CA SER A 264 6.73 46.42 -19.21
C SER A 264 5.67 47.28 -18.47
N SER A 265 6.19 48.06 -17.50
CA SER A 265 6.07 49.53 -17.27
C SER A 265 4.71 50.28 -17.16
N THR A 266 4.46 50.85 -15.96
CA THR A 266 3.91 52.20 -15.55
C THR A 266 2.68 52.79 -16.30
N THR A 267 1.57 53.27 -15.69
CA THR A 267 1.35 54.24 -14.59
C THR A 267 -0.17 54.26 -14.18
N GLN A 268 -0.49 54.69 -12.94
CA GLN A 268 -1.79 54.80 -12.19
C GLN A 268 -3.03 55.45 -12.92
N PRO A 269 -4.28 55.57 -12.34
CA PRO A 269 -4.80 55.28 -10.96
C PRO A 269 -6.18 54.57 -10.83
N ASN A 270 -6.47 54.08 -9.61
CA ASN A 270 -7.77 53.77 -8.96
C ASN A 270 -8.96 53.27 -9.80
N THR A 271 -9.30 51.99 -9.64
CA THR A 271 -10.69 51.50 -9.78
C THR A 271 -10.90 50.32 -8.82
N GLU A 272 -12.01 50.34 -8.10
CA GLU A 272 -12.44 49.32 -7.14
C GLU A 272 -12.47 47.93 -7.80
N ILE A 273 -11.74 46.96 -7.24
CA ILE A 273 -11.83 45.55 -7.66
C ILE A 273 -12.43 44.75 -6.51
N SER A 274 -13.68 44.37 -6.72
CA SER A 274 -14.41 43.36 -5.97
C SER A 274 -13.52 42.14 -5.71
N SER A 275 -13.28 41.81 -4.45
CA SER A 275 -12.53 40.62 -4.04
C SER A 275 -13.39 39.38 -4.28
N THR A 276 -13.41 38.87 -5.51
CA THR A 276 -13.80 37.47 -5.73
C THR A 276 -12.73 36.58 -5.07
N PRO A 277 -13.11 35.68 -4.14
CA PRO A 277 -12.16 34.73 -3.59
C PRO A 277 -11.56 33.87 -4.71
N PRO A 278 -10.30 33.43 -4.58
CA PRO A 278 -9.71 32.51 -5.56
C PRO A 278 -10.62 31.28 -5.70
N PRO A 279 -10.70 30.68 -6.90
CA PRO A 279 -11.48 29.46 -7.09
C PRO A 279 -11.00 28.41 -6.09
N PRO A 280 -11.91 27.60 -5.51
CA PRO A 280 -11.53 26.56 -4.57
C PRO A 280 -10.47 25.67 -5.24
N GLN A 281 -9.31 25.53 -4.61
CA GLN A 281 -8.26 24.64 -5.09
C GLN A 281 -8.84 23.24 -5.22
N ALA A 282 -8.71 22.64 -6.41
CA ALA A 282 -9.16 21.27 -6.64
C ALA A 282 -8.37 20.35 -5.71
N VAL A 283 -9.06 19.77 -4.74
CA VAL A 283 -8.48 18.84 -3.78
C VAL A 283 -8.07 17.57 -4.53
N HIS A 284 -6.78 17.24 -4.53
CA HIS A 284 -6.28 16.06 -5.22
C HIS A 284 -6.80 14.78 -4.53
N PRO A 285 -7.35 13.77 -5.25
CA PRO A 285 -7.98 12.59 -4.63
C PRO A 285 -7.10 11.87 -3.61
N ASN A 286 -5.79 11.79 -3.85
CA ASN A 286 -4.83 11.15 -2.96
C ASN A 286 -4.28 12.07 -1.85
N SER A 287 -4.85 13.25 -1.67
CA SER A 287 -4.41 14.20 -0.63
C SER A 287 -5.14 13.97 0.69
N HIS A 288 -4.49 14.32 1.79
CA HIS A 288 -5.12 14.36 3.12
C HIS A 288 -6.35 15.28 3.14
N ALA A 289 -6.38 16.34 2.32
CA ALA A 289 -7.52 17.23 2.22
C ALA A 289 -8.79 16.53 1.68
N SER A 290 -8.66 15.48 0.86
CA SER A 290 -9.80 14.66 0.42
C SER A 290 -10.43 13.91 1.58
N MET A 291 -9.59 13.36 2.46
CA MET A 291 -10.05 12.65 3.65
C MET A 291 -10.77 13.61 4.61
N VAL A 292 -10.22 14.80 4.83
CA VAL A 292 -10.90 15.82 5.66
C VAL A 292 -12.25 16.23 5.06
N ALA A 293 -12.36 16.28 3.73
CA ALA A 293 -13.58 16.71 3.04
C ALA A 293 -14.72 15.68 3.13
N ASP A 294 -14.42 14.39 3.09
CA ASP A 294 -15.40 13.31 3.26
C ASP A 294 -14.85 12.17 4.14
N PRO A 295 -14.96 12.30 5.49
CA PRO A 295 -14.56 11.26 6.43
C PRO A 295 -15.21 9.90 6.19
N SER A 296 -16.42 9.89 5.64
CA SER A 296 -17.19 8.66 5.43
C SER A 296 -16.66 7.83 4.25
N SER A 297 -15.94 8.46 3.31
CA SER A 297 -15.39 7.80 2.12
C SER A 297 -14.31 6.76 2.43
N TYR A 298 -13.59 6.90 3.55
CA TYR A 298 -12.55 5.96 3.99
C TYR A 298 -12.90 5.20 5.28
N ALA A 299 -14.09 5.42 5.85
CA ALA A 299 -14.55 4.72 7.04
C ALA A 299 -14.96 3.27 6.73
N THR A 300 -14.06 2.32 6.97
CA THR A 300 -14.30 0.88 6.75
C THR A 300 -14.87 0.18 7.98
N SER A 301 -14.45 0.60 9.18
CA SER A 301 -14.72 -0.09 10.45
C SER A 301 -16.19 -0.44 10.71
N PRO A 302 -17.19 0.48 10.58
CA PRO A 302 -18.57 0.15 10.93
C PRO A 302 -19.18 -0.98 10.09
N ARG A 303 -18.88 -1.00 8.79
CA ARG A 303 -19.36 -2.05 7.88
C ARG A 303 -18.65 -3.37 8.12
N THR A 304 -17.34 -3.32 8.35
CA THR A 304 -16.54 -4.49 8.68
C THR A 304 -17.05 -5.14 9.97
N ALA A 305 -17.22 -4.37 11.05
CA ALA A 305 -17.68 -4.89 12.33
C ALA A 305 -19.05 -5.59 12.21
N ALA A 306 -20.02 -4.97 11.51
CA ALA A 306 -21.32 -5.58 11.26
C ALA A 306 -21.23 -6.87 10.43
N ALA A 307 -20.33 -6.92 9.44
CA ALA A 307 -20.16 -8.09 8.59
C ALA A 307 -19.48 -9.27 9.32
N LEU A 308 -18.52 -9.01 10.20
CA LEU A 308 -17.86 -10.03 11.01
C LEU A 308 -18.85 -10.73 11.95
N GLU A 309 -19.79 -9.97 12.50
CA GLU A 309 -20.87 -10.46 13.35
C GLU A 309 -21.87 -11.32 12.54
N GLN A 310 -22.36 -10.79 11.42
CA GLN A 310 -23.40 -11.45 10.60
C GLN A 310 -22.93 -12.75 9.94
N ASN A 311 -21.64 -12.83 9.57
CA ASN A 311 -21.11 -13.98 8.84
C ASN A 311 -20.40 -15.00 9.75
N GLY A 312 -20.48 -14.85 11.07
CA GLY A 312 -19.84 -15.76 12.02
C GLY A 312 -18.31 -15.73 11.99
N THR A 313 -17.71 -14.68 11.42
CA THR A 313 -16.25 -14.54 11.34
C THR A 313 -15.61 -14.43 12.71
N VAL A 314 -16.27 -13.76 13.66
CA VAL A 314 -15.82 -13.69 15.07
C VAL A 314 -15.66 -15.09 15.66
N SER A 315 -16.66 -15.96 15.47
CA SER A 315 -16.61 -17.34 15.95
C SER A 315 -15.52 -18.15 15.26
N THR A 316 -15.30 -17.94 13.95
CA THR A 316 -14.18 -18.56 13.22
C THR A 316 -12.82 -18.12 13.77
N LEU A 317 -12.64 -16.83 14.08
CA LEU A 317 -11.40 -16.31 14.68
C LEU A 317 -11.13 -16.94 16.05
N VAL A 318 -12.13 -17.01 16.93
CA VAL A 318 -12.01 -17.66 18.24
C VAL A 318 -11.71 -19.16 18.09
N SER A 319 -12.42 -19.83 17.19
CA SER A 319 -12.20 -21.26 16.91
C SER A 319 -10.81 -21.54 16.36
N ALA A 320 -10.26 -20.65 15.53
CA ALA A 320 -8.93 -20.78 14.96
C ALA A 320 -7.83 -20.74 16.03
N LEU A 321 -8.05 -20.04 17.16
CA LEU A 321 -7.16 -20.08 18.33
C LEU A 321 -7.36 -21.37 19.15
N ALA A 322 -8.62 -21.70 19.43
CA ALA A 322 -8.97 -22.80 20.33
C ALA A 322 -8.73 -24.19 19.73
N SER A 323 -8.80 -24.32 18.41
CA SER A 323 -8.62 -25.56 17.66
C SER A 323 -7.94 -25.26 16.32
N PRO A 324 -6.61 -25.03 16.34
CA PRO A 324 -5.85 -24.69 15.13
C PRO A 324 -6.01 -25.76 14.04
N VAL A 325 -6.28 -25.32 12.82
CA VAL A 325 -6.35 -26.20 11.65
C VAL A 325 -4.92 -26.52 11.18
N PRO A 326 -4.59 -27.78 10.85
CA PRO A 326 -3.30 -28.13 10.27
C PRO A 326 -2.93 -27.26 9.06
N HIS A 327 -1.64 -26.95 8.89
CA HIS A 327 -1.15 -26.13 7.78
C HIS A 327 0.21 -26.60 7.27
N GLY A 328 0.60 -26.13 6.10
CA GLY A 328 1.88 -26.49 5.47
C GLY A 328 1.91 -27.91 4.88
N PRO A 329 3.03 -28.31 4.27
CA PRO A 329 3.18 -29.61 3.61
C PRO A 329 3.13 -30.79 4.61
N ASP A 330 3.56 -30.55 5.85
CA ASP A 330 3.68 -31.58 6.89
C ASP A 330 2.45 -31.65 7.82
N GLY A 331 1.44 -30.79 7.59
CA GLY A 331 0.22 -30.76 8.40
C GLY A 331 0.48 -30.32 9.84
N GLU A 332 1.31 -29.29 10.02
CA GLU A 332 1.64 -28.73 11.32
C GLU A 332 0.36 -28.28 12.05
N ALA A 333 0.12 -28.88 13.21
CA ALA A 333 -1.04 -28.60 14.06
C ALA A 333 -0.68 -27.69 15.25
N GLU A 334 0.59 -27.32 15.41
CA GLU A 334 1.00 -26.33 16.40
C GLU A 334 0.49 -24.94 15.98
N GLY A 335 0.06 -24.15 16.96
CA GLY A 335 -0.42 -22.80 16.71
C GLY A 335 0.69 -21.91 16.15
N ASP A 336 0.35 -21.06 15.19
CA ASP A 336 1.29 -20.11 14.61
C ASP A 336 1.23 -18.77 15.35
N ALA A 337 2.33 -18.36 15.98
CA ALA A 337 2.36 -17.16 16.82
C ALA A 337 2.01 -15.87 16.06
N ASP A 338 2.46 -15.74 14.80
CA ASP A 338 2.19 -14.56 13.97
C ASP A 338 0.72 -14.46 13.54
N PHE A 339 0.08 -15.59 13.27
CA PHE A 339 -1.36 -15.67 13.03
C PHE A 339 -2.16 -15.46 14.32
N GLU A 340 -1.76 -16.08 15.44
CA GLU A 340 -2.38 -15.89 16.76
C GLU A 340 -2.40 -14.41 17.15
N GLU A 341 -1.27 -13.70 17.02
CA GLU A 341 -1.19 -12.26 17.25
C GLU A 341 -2.24 -11.50 16.42
N LYS A 342 -2.32 -11.78 15.12
CA LYS A 342 -3.23 -11.05 14.21
C LYS A 342 -4.69 -11.34 14.53
N VAL A 343 -5.01 -12.58 14.90
CA VAL A 343 -6.35 -12.96 15.36
C VAL A 343 -6.69 -12.23 16.65
N LEU A 344 -5.79 -12.23 17.64
CA LEU A 344 -5.99 -11.50 18.89
C LEU A 344 -6.14 -10.00 18.67
N ARG A 345 -5.34 -9.39 17.78
CA ARG A 345 -5.47 -7.97 17.41
C ARG A 345 -6.82 -7.67 16.78
N THR A 346 -7.30 -8.57 15.92
CA THR A 346 -8.63 -8.46 15.31
C THR A 346 -9.73 -8.52 16.39
N LEU A 347 -9.65 -9.49 17.30
CA LEU A 347 -10.61 -9.65 18.39
C LEU A 347 -10.59 -8.47 19.35
N HIS A 348 -9.40 -7.98 19.74
CA HIS A 348 -9.25 -6.79 20.59
C HIS A 348 -9.81 -5.54 19.92
N THR A 349 -9.50 -5.31 18.65
CA THR A 349 -10.04 -4.17 17.89
C THR A 349 -11.57 -4.26 17.77
N TYR A 350 -12.11 -5.47 17.59
CA TYR A 350 -13.55 -5.70 17.55
C TYR A 350 -14.20 -5.42 18.91
N THR A 351 -13.66 -5.96 20.00
CA THR A 351 -14.28 -5.86 21.33
C THR A 351 -14.08 -4.51 21.99
N VAL A 352 -12.85 -4.01 21.99
CA VAL A 352 -12.45 -2.77 22.65
C VAL A 352 -12.62 -1.60 21.70
N GLY A 353 -11.99 -1.67 20.53
CA GLY A 353 -11.97 -0.58 19.55
C GLY A 353 -13.34 -0.26 18.95
N CYS A 354 -14.12 -1.29 18.62
CA CYS A 354 -15.47 -1.13 18.06
C CYS A 354 -16.58 -1.25 19.12
N GLN A 355 -16.23 -1.51 20.39
CA GLN A 355 -17.18 -1.67 21.51
C GLN A 355 -18.25 -2.75 21.24
N ARG A 356 -17.86 -3.88 20.63
CA ARG A 356 -18.75 -5.00 20.31
C ARG A 356 -18.49 -6.19 21.24
N PRO A 357 -19.46 -6.64 22.05
CA PRO A 357 -19.23 -7.75 22.96
C PRO A 357 -19.03 -9.08 22.22
N LEU A 358 -18.30 -10.00 22.86
CA LEU A 358 -18.35 -11.44 22.50
C LEU A 358 -19.53 -12.08 23.24
N GLU A 359 -20.28 -12.93 22.55
CA GLU A 359 -21.47 -13.57 23.11
C GLU A 359 -21.30 -15.10 23.25
N GLY A 360 -22.02 -15.66 24.22
CA GLY A 360 -22.18 -17.11 24.39
C GLY A 360 -20.87 -17.90 24.40
N GLN A 361 -20.79 -18.90 23.51
CA GLN A 361 -19.71 -19.86 23.45
C GLN A 361 -18.36 -19.24 23.05
N ASP A 362 -18.37 -18.19 22.22
CA ASP A 362 -17.14 -17.55 21.74
C ASP A 362 -16.42 -16.83 22.90
N LYS A 363 -17.18 -16.16 23.77
CA LYS A 363 -16.69 -15.53 24.99
C LYS A 363 -15.99 -16.55 25.91
N GLU A 364 -16.67 -17.66 26.19
CA GLU A 364 -16.16 -18.73 27.05
C GLU A 364 -14.95 -19.45 26.45
N ALA A 365 -14.93 -19.64 25.12
CA ALA A 365 -13.82 -20.28 24.43
C ALA A 365 -12.55 -19.42 24.44
N LEU A 366 -12.68 -18.11 24.15
CA LEU A 366 -11.55 -17.19 24.18
C LEU A 366 -10.99 -17.03 25.60
N GLY A 367 -11.85 -16.86 26.60
CA GLY A 367 -11.42 -16.74 28.00
C GLY A 367 -10.63 -17.96 28.47
N ARG A 368 -11.16 -19.18 28.22
CA ARG A 368 -10.44 -20.43 28.53
C ARG A 368 -9.10 -20.54 27.80
N TRP A 369 -9.05 -20.14 26.54
CA TRP A 369 -7.80 -20.17 25.77
C TRP A 369 -6.76 -19.21 26.34
N LEU A 370 -7.14 -17.97 26.68
CA LEU A 370 -6.25 -16.97 27.29
C LEU A 370 -5.68 -17.45 28.64
N ASP A 371 -6.50 -18.08 29.47
CA ASP A 371 -6.08 -18.68 30.74
C ASP A 371 -5.07 -19.80 30.54
N GLU A 372 -5.33 -20.70 29.58
CA GLU A 372 -4.43 -21.80 29.27
C GLU A 372 -3.08 -21.29 28.76
N GLN A 373 -3.08 -20.31 27.85
CA GLN A 373 -1.84 -19.73 27.32
C GLN A 373 -1.05 -19.00 28.40
N SER A 374 -1.71 -18.26 29.30
CA SER A 374 -1.04 -17.58 30.41
C SER A 374 -0.43 -18.57 31.40
N ARG A 375 -1.11 -19.68 31.68
CA ARG A 375 -0.57 -20.76 32.52
C ARG A 375 0.66 -21.39 31.88
N ARG A 376 0.63 -21.66 30.57
CA ARG A 376 1.77 -22.22 29.81
C ARG A 376 2.97 -21.28 29.77
N ALA A 377 2.75 -19.99 29.59
CA ALA A 377 3.81 -18.97 29.55
C ALA A 377 4.38 -18.62 30.95
N GLY A 378 3.72 -19.06 32.03
CA GLY A 378 4.12 -18.74 33.41
C GLY A 378 3.70 -17.33 33.84
N GLY A 379 2.62 -16.78 33.26
CA GLY A 379 2.06 -15.48 33.59
C GLY A 379 1.40 -14.80 32.39
N ALA A 380 0.47 -13.87 32.66
CA ALA A 380 -0.22 -13.11 31.60
C ALA A 380 0.72 -12.14 30.86
N GLU A 381 1.68 -11.52 31.56
CA GLU A 381 2.65 -10.61 30.94
C GLU A 381 3.56 -11.34 29.94
N LYS A 382 4.07 -12.52 30.30
CA LYS A 382 4.88 -13.35 29.41
C LYS A 382 4.10 -13.86 28.20
N ALA A 383 2.81 -14.16 28.37
CA ALA A 383 1.95 -14.51 27.25
C ALA A 383 1.72 -13.29 26.33
N ALA A 384 1.54 -12.09 26.89
CA ALA A 384 1.39 -10.85 26.14
C ALA A 384 2.61 -10.56 25.24
N GLU A 385 3.82 -10.75 25.77
CA GLU A 385 5.08 -10.59 25.03
C GLU A 385 5.13 -11.47 23.76
N ARG A 386 4.64 -12.71 23.84
CA ARG A 386 4.61 -13.64 22.69
C ARG A 386 3.77 -13.11 21.53
N TRP A 387 2.73 -12.34 21.82
CA TRP A 387 1.81 -11.80 20.81
C TRP A 387 2.10 -10.34 20.47
N GLY A 388 3.16 -9.73 21.02
CA GLY A 388 3.39 -8.30 20.85
C GLY A 388 2.26 -7.44 21.43
N PHE A 389 1.60 -7.92 22.49
CA PHE A 389 0.57 -7.18 23.22
C PHE A 389 1.16 -6.51 24.45
N THR A 390 0.58 -5.39 24.85
CA THR A 390 0.81 -4.81 26.17
C THR A 390 0.00 -5.59 27.23
N GLY A 391 0.45 -5.52 28.50
CA GLY A 391 -0.32 -6.10 29.60
C GLY A 391 -1.73 -5.50 29.75
N GLU A 392 -1.91 -4.24 29.35
CA GLU A 392 -3.21 -3.58 29.31
C GLU A 392 -4.13 -4.18 28.24
N GLU A 393 -3.65 -4.37 27.01
CA GLU A 393 -4.47 -4.96 25.93
C GLU A 393 -4.92 -6.39 26.27
N VAL A 394 -4.07 -7.19 26.94
CA VAL A 394 -4.46 -8.51 27.43
C VAL A 394 -5.50 -8.42 28.54
N ARG A 395 -5.38 -7.45 29.45
CA ARG A 395 -6.38 -7.20 30.49
C ARG A 395 -7.73 -6.82 29.87
N GLU A 396 -7.75 -5.93 28.88
CA GLU A 396 -8.97 -5.52 28.20
C GLU A 396 -9.64 -6.69 27.45
N LEU A 397 -8.86 -7.52 26.76
CA LEU A 397 -9.37 -8.76 26.16
C LEU A 397 -9.98 -9.69 27.22
N ARG A 398 -9.33 -9.82 28.38
CA ARG A 398 -9.84 -10.64 29.48
C ARG A 398 -11.14 -10.08 30.03
N GLU A 399 -11.24 -8.77 30.22
CA GLU A 399 -12.47 -8.10 30.65
C GLU A 399 -13.59 -8.27 29.63
N ALA A 400 -13.29 -8.25 28.32
CA ALA A 400 -14.26 -8.57 27.29
C ALA A 400 -14.73 -10.05 27.32
N THR A 401 -13.95 -10.94 27.95
CA THR A 401 -14.28 -12.37 28.14
C THR A 401 -14.79 -12.73 29.53
N ALA A 402 -14.78 -11.79 30.49
CA ALA A 402 -15.30 -11.96 31.85
C ALA A 402 -16.81 -11.71 31.87
#